data_AF-G0MJS0-F1
#
_entry.id   AF-G0MJS0-F1
#
_cell.length_a   1.000
_cell.length_b   1.000
_cell.length_c   1.000
_cell.angle_alpha   90.00
_cell.angle_beta   90.00
_cell.angle_gamma   90.00
#
_symmetry.space_group_name_H-M   'P 1'
#
loop_
_entity.id
_entity.type
_entity.pdbx_description
1 polymer ?
#
loop_
_entity_poly.entity_id
_entity_poly.type
_entity_poly.pdbx_seq_one_letter_code
_entity_poly.pdbx_strand_id
1 'polypeptide(L)'
;MDLEFWIYEAILGLIFVGFNISLINESLKYLAQRRSKRTTEVKKTPMIPFSQEGLYEYKGDNHKKHVIPDVRILCSPIFKSYCTSSKINKFMIDLFKLRIHEDDGTSTRLGKKCPLPMNARVISIKMNGFKHGKELHEFEPIDGAAPGSSYEFQMFGDQKIQATYYVEGGVSYPAGYCIYLSKTGLRDEEFPLDVIRESWWLALCQGRMRRMSQVTSAPMEEDDGSQGGKLCEELEMEQIKRQDPPPSYASTINIV
;
A
#
# COMPACT_ATOMS: atom_id res chain seq x y z
N MET A 1 -39.86 1.93 48.67
CA MET A 1 -39.43 2.22 47.28
C MET A 1 -37.96 1.89 47.28
N ASP A 2 -37.65 0.72 46.75
CA ASP A 2 -36.54 -0.04 47.29
C ASP A 2 -35.25 0.24 46.52
N LEU A 3 -34.14 0.29 47.24
CA LEU A 3 -32.81 0.59 46.69
C LEU A 3 -32.46 -0.31 45.48
N GLU A 4 -32.95 -1.55 45.48
CA GLU A 4 -32.77 -2.51 44.39
C GLU A 4 -33.42 -2.06 43.07
N PHE A 5 -34.56 -1.37 43.13
CA PHE A 5 -35.25 -0.84 41.96
C PHE A 5 -34.42 0.26 41.29
N TRP A 6 -33.84 1.17 42.07
CA TRP A 6 -32.98 2.23 41.56
C TRP A 6 -31.66 1.70 40.96
N ILE A 7 -31.11 0.64 41.54
CA ILE A 7 -29.91 -0.02 41.00
C ILE A 7 -30.22 -0.67 39.64
N TYR A 8 -31.37 -1.34 39.51
CA TYR A 8 -31.78 -1.96 38.25
C TYR A 8 -31.95 -0.94 37.12
N GLU A 9 -32.66 0.16 37.37
CA GLU A 9 -32.84 1.25 36.40
C GLU A 9 -31.51 1.88 35.98
N ALA A 10 -30.57 2.07 36.91
CA ALA A 10 -29.25 2.61 36.61
C ALA A 10 -28.44 1.65 35.71
N ILE A 11 -28.47 0.34 35.98
CA ILE A 11 -27.80 -0.68 35.15
C ILE A 11 -28.40 -0.71 33.75
N LEU A 12 -29.74 -0.70 33.64
CA LEU A 12 -30.44 -0.74 32.36
C LEU A 12 -30.13 0.51 31.52
N GLY A 13 -30.07 1.68 32.17
CA GLY A 13 -29.62 2.93 31.54
C GLY A 13 -28.19 2.86 31.01
N LEU A 14 -27.25 2.31 31.79
CA LEU A 14 -25.85 2.13 31.33
C LEU A 14 -25.73 1.16 30.16
N ILE A 15 -26.48 0.05 30.18
CA ILE A 15 -26.52 -0.91 29.07
C ILE A 15 -27.09 -0.24 27.81
N PHE A 16 -28.17 0.52 27.95
CA PHE A 16 -28.78 1.24 26.83
C PHE A 16 -27.81 2.26 26.23
N VAL A 17 -27.13 3.06 27.05
CA VAL A 17 -26.11 4.01 26.59
C VAL A 17 -24.96 3.28 25.88
N GLY A 18 -24.47 2.17 26.45
CA GLY A 18 -23.42 1.35 25.84
C GLY A 18 -23.84 0.78 24.49
N PHE A 19 -25.07 0.29 24.37
CA PHE A 19 -25.63 -0.22 23.12
C PHE A 19 -25.73 0.88 22.05
N ASN A 20 -26.22 2.07 22.41
CA ASN A 20 -26.28 3.21 21.48
C ASN A 20 -24.89 3.62 20.99
N ILE A 21 -23.90 3.71 21.88
CA ILE A 21 -22.51 4.02 21.50
C ILE A 21 -21.96 2.96 20.55
N SER A 22 -22.21 1.67 20.82
CA SER A 22 -21.80 0.57 19.95
C SER A 22 -22.43 0.68 18.56
N LEU A 23 -23.74 0.94 18.49
CA LEU A 23 -24.49 1.07 17.24
C LEU A 23 -24.04 2.28 16.41
N ILE A 24 -23.76 3.41 17.06
CA ILE A 24 -23.18 4.60 16.42
C ILE A 24 -21.79 4.26 15.86
N ASN A 25 -20.94 3.59 16.64
CA ASN A 25 -19.59 3.22 16.20
C ASN A 25 -19.62 2.28 14.98
N GLU A 26 -20.47 1.27 14.97
CA GLU A 26 -20.62 0.38 13.80
C GLU A 26 -21.18 1.11 12.59
N SER A 27 -22.16 1.99 12.78
CA SER A 27 -22.69 2.84 11.70
C SER A 27 -21.60 3.73 11.09
N LEU A 28 -20.75 4.32 11.93
CA LEU A 28 -19.64 5.15 11.46
C LEU A 28 -18.55 4.33 10.76
N LYS A 29 -18.23 3.12 11.23
CA LYS A 29 -17.32 2.19 10.54
C LYS A 29 -17.85 1.81 9.16
N TYR A 30 -19.13 1.45 9.07
CA TYR A 30 -19.79 1.13 7.80
C TYR A 30 -19.71 2.31 6.81
N LEU A 31 -19.99 3.53 7.27
CA LEU A 31 -19.85 4.72 6.44
C LEU A 31 -18.40 4.96 5.99
N ALA A 32 -17.42 4.74 6.87
CA ALA A 32 -16.00 4.87 6.53
C ALA A 32 -15.59 3.85 5.45
N GLN A 33 -16.00 2.58 5.59
CA GLN A 33 -15.77 1.53 4.58
C GLN A 33 -16.44 1.85 3.25
N ARG A 34 -17.64 2.42 3.27
CA ARG A 34 -18.33 2.83 2.04
C ARG A 34 -17.59 3.99 1.35
N ARG A 35 -17.03 4.93 2.11
CA ARG A 35 -16.23 6.04 1.57
C ARG A 35 -14.88 5.59 1.04
N SER A 36 -14.23 4.61 1.68
CA SER A 36 -12.93 4.11 1.21
C SER A 36 -13.00 3.40 -0.14
N LYS A 37 -14.17 2.88 -0.52
CA LYS A 37 -14.43 2.32 -1.85
C LYS A 37 -14.67 3.36 -2.96
N ARG A 38 -14.75 4.66 -2.63
CA ARG A 38 -14.94 5.72 -3.62
C ARG A 38 -13.63 5.96 -4.36
N THR A 39 -13.73 6.01 -5.68
CA THR A 39 -12.61 6.29 -6.58
C THR A 39 -12.99 7.46 -7.47
N THR A 40 -12.06 8.36 -7.77
CA THR A 40 -12.29 9.44 -8.73
C THR A 40 -12.01 8.98 -10.15
N GLU A 41 -12.51 9.76 -11.11
CA GLU A 41 -12.03 9.68 -12.48
C GLU A 41 -10.52 9.95 -12.55
N VAL A 42 -9.90 9.38 -13.57
CA VAL A 42 -8.48 9.56 -13.88
C VAL A 42 -8.28 10.98 -14.43
N LYS A 43 -7.29 11.69 -13.91
CA LYS A 43 -6.97 13.08 -14.27
C LYS A 43 -5.54 13.21 -14.80
N LYS A 44 -5.31 14.21 -15.64
CA LYS A 44 -3.95 14.57 -16.12
C LYS A 44 -3.18 15.44 -15.12
N THR A 45 -3.85 15.95 -14.10
CA THR A 45 -3.24 16.76 -13.04
C THR A 45 -3.39 16.10 -11.67
N PRO A 46 -2.38 16.20 -10.80
CA PRO A 46 -2.43 15.65 -9.46
C PRO A 46 -3.45 16.40 -8.61
N MET A 47 -4.03 15.73 -7.61
CA MET A 47 -4.98 16.33 -6.69
C MET A 47 -4.46 16.25 -5.27
N ILE A 48 -3.95 17.38 -4.78
CA ILE A 48 -3.37 17.47 -3.44
C ILE A 48 -4.46 17.91 -2.44
N PRO A 49 -4.84 17.08 -1.47
CA PRO A 49 -6.01 17.34 -0.62
C PRO A 49 -5.79 18.43 0.46
N PHE A 50 -4.56 18.84 0.72
CA PHE A 50 -4.23 19.92 1.66
C PHE A 50 -2.85 20.51 1.37
N SER A 51 -2.62 21.77 1.80
CA SER A 51 -1.32 22.43 1.61
C SER A 51 -0.19 21.67 2.32
N GLN A 52 0.92 21.46 1.60
CA GLN A 52 2.13 20.82 2.13
C GLN A 52 3.17 21.85 2.59
N GLU A 53 2.83 23.14 2.56
CA GLU A 53 3.69 24.22 3.00
C GLU A 53 4.06 24.10 4.49
N GLY A 54 5.33 24.31 4.80
CA GLY A 54 5.86 24.19 6.16
C GLY A 54 6.00 22.76 6.68
N LEU A 55 5.67 21.73 5.89
CA LEU A 55 6.02 20.36 6.21
C LEU A 55 7.49 20.10 5.92
N TYR A 56 8.10 19.20 6.70
CA TYR A 56 9.50 18.82 6.52
C TYR A 56 9.62 17.34 6.15
N GLU A 57 10.62 17.02 5.34
CA GLU A 57 10.92 15.64 4.96
C GLU A 57 11.61 14.91 6.11
N TYR A 58 11.06 13.76 6.48
CA TYR A 58 11.61 12.91 7.52
C TYR A 58 12.78 12.09 6.96
N LYS A 59 14.00 12.42 7.41
CA LYS A 59 15.26 11.77 6.99
C LYS A 59 15.63 10.51 7.80
N GLY A 60 14.72 10.04 8.65
CA GLY A 60 15.02 8.99 9.63
C GLY A 60 15.59 9.53 10.94
N ASP A 61 15.68 8.65 11.94
CA ASP A 61 16.35 8.89 13.23
C ASP A 61 17.62 8.00 13.29
N ASN A 62 18.57 8.31 14.16
CA ASN A 62 19.81 7.54 14.35
C ASN A 62 19.56 6.04 14.64
N HIS A 63 18.39 5.71 15.22
CA HIS A 63 17.93 4.33 15.46
C HIS A 63 17.04 3.75 14.34
N LYS A 64 16.66 4.58 13.36
CA LYS A 64 15.79 4.26 12.22
C LYS A 64 16.41 4.80 10.92
N LYS A 65 17.69 4.51 10.67
CA LYS A 65 18.36 4.74 9.37
C LYS A 65 17.40 4.29 8.27
N HIS A 66 16.99 5.22 7.39
CA HIS A 66 16.03 5.04 6.27
C HIS A 66 15.52 3.60 6.12
N VAL A 67 14.55 3.22 6.96
CA VAL A 67 14.13 1.81 7.04
C VAL A 67 13.38 1.39 5.76
N ILE A 68 12.99 2.35 4.91
CA ILE A 68 12.26 2.09 3.69
C ILE A 68 12.83 2.93 2.53
N PRO A 69 13.71 2.36 1.67
CA PRO A 69 14.36 3.11 0.58
C PRO A 69 13.37 3.62 -0.48
N ASP A 70 12.18 3.04 -0.54
CA ASP A 70 11.16 3.38 -1.52
C ASP A 70 10.16 4.43 -1.03
N VAL A 71 10.36 5.00 0.16
CA VAL A 71 9.36 5.87 0.80
C VAL A 71 9.93 7.22 1.20
N ARG A 72 9.22 8.29 0.81
CA ARG A 72 9.41 9.66 1.30
C ARG A 72 8.26 10.02 2.22
N ILE A 73 8.56 10.64 3.37
CA ILE A 73 7.56 10.98 4.37
C ILE A 73 7.66 12.47 4.67
N LEU A 74 6.54 13.19 4.57
CA LEU A 74 6.43 14.55 5.10
C LEU A 74 5.78 14.54 6.47
N CYS A 75 6.36 15.33 7.38
CA CYS A 75 5.92 15.49 8.75
C CYS A 75 5.50 16.93 9.04
N SER A 76 4.56 17.08 9.96
CA SER A 76 4.20 18.39 10.50
C SER A 76 5.19 18.82 11.58
N PRO A 77 5.67 20.08 11.59
CA PRO A 77 6.52 20.60 12.68
C PRO A 77 5.75 20.68 14.00
N ILE A 78 4.42 20.79 13.94
CA ILE A 78 3.55 20.78 15.11
C ILE A 78 3.38 19.32 15.53
N PHE A 79 3.79 19.00 16.76
CA PHE A 79 3.61 17.68 17.37
C PHE A 79 2.14 17.46 17.76
N LYS A 80 1.28 17.35 16.75
CA LYS A 80 -0.05 16.74 16.89
C LYS A 80 0.09 15.28 16.50
N SER A 81 -0.41 14.39 17.36
CA SER A 81 -0.52 12.98 17.02
C SER A 81 -1.55 12.85 15.90
N TYR A 82 -1.07 12.89 14.67
CA TYR A 82 -1.83 12.46 13.50
C TYR A 82 -1.71 10.94 13.49
N CYS A 83 -2.31 10.28 14.50
CA CYS A 83 -2.17 8.85 14.75
C CYS A 83 -2.09 8.11 13.42
N THR A 84 -0.88 7.71 13.05
CA THR A 84 -0.67 6.89 11.87
C THR A 84 -1.41 5.61 12.20
N SER A 85 -2.48 5.37 11.45
CA SER A 85 -3.46 4.37 11.80
C SER A 85 -2.74 3.04 12.02
N SER A 86 -3.15 2.26 13.03
CA SER A 86 -2.47 1.00 13.36
C SER A 86 -2.35 0.09 12.14
N LYS A 87 -3.35 0.17 11.25
CA LYS A 87 -3.42 -0.51 9.97
C LYS A 87 -2.41 0.03 8.95
N ILE A 88 -2.21 1.33 8.80
CA ILE A 88 -1.17 1.88 7.90
C ILE A 88 0.21 1.44 8.38
N ASN A 89 0.50 1.55 9.67
CA ASN A 89 1.77 1.09 10.21
C ASN A 89 2.01 -0.39 9.96
N LYS A 90 1.02 -1.23 10.25
CA LYS A 90 1.07 -2.67 9.95
C LYS A 90 1.26 -2.92 8.46
N PHE A 91 0.53 -2.20 7.61
CA PHE A 91 0.67 -2.28 6.17
C PHE A 91 2.08 -1.93 5.70
N MET A 92 2.71 -0.88 6.23
CA MET A 92 4.09 -0.54 5.87
C MET A 92 5.09 -1.62 6.31
N ILE A 93 4.91 -2.20 7.50
CA ILE A 93 5.73 -3.33 7.96
C ILE A 93 5.58 -4.52 7.01
N ASP A 94 4.34 -4.87 6.65
CA ASP A 94 4.02 -5.99 5.77
C ASP A 94 4.56 -5.76 4.36
N LEU A 95 4.36 -4.56 3.79
CA LEU A 95 4.74 -4.21 2.41
C LEU A 95 6.25 -4.33 2.21
N PHE A 96 7.03 -3.87 3.17
CA PHE A 96 8.50 -3.87 3.11
C PHE A 96 9.16 -5.02 3.88
N LYS A 97 8.35 -5.96 4.39
CA LYS A 97 8.81 -7.12 5.19
C LYS A 97 9.82 -6.72 6.26
N LEU A 98 9.57 -5.59 6.93
CA LEU A 98 10.50 -5.03 7.90
C LEU A 98 10.62 -5.99 9.11
N ARG A 99 11.78 -6.59 9.30
CA ARG A 99 12.08 -7.35 10.52
C ARG A 99 12.42 -6.35 11.62
N ILE A 100 11.50 -6.17 12.56
CA ILE A 100 11.79 -5.41 13.78
C ILE A 100 12.58 -6.34 14.68
N HIS A 101 13.89 -6.13 14.79
CA HIS A 101 14.71 -6.80 15.79
C HIS A 101 14.33 -6.27 17.17
N GLU A 102 13.87 -7.16 18.05
CA GLU A 102 13.53 -6.86 19.44
C GLU A 102 14.80 -6.83 20.31
N ASP A 103 15.73 -5.90 20.04
CA ASP A 103 16.88 -5.73 20.92
C ASP A 103 16.74 -4.49 21.80
N ASP A 104 17.24 -4.70 23.01
CA ASP A 104 17.47 -3.77 24.11
C ASP A 104 16.24 -3.40 24.93
N GLY A 105 16.06 -4.13 26.04
CA GLY A 105 15.03 -4.01 27.07
C GLY A 105 14.95 -2.69 27.83
N THR A 106 15.36 -1.57 27.22
CA THR A 106 15.42 -0.24 27.84
C THR A 106 14.82 0.81 26.92
N SER A 107 13.50 0.76 26.69
CA SER A 107 12.79 1.93 26.16
C SER A 107 11.32 1.89 26.56
N THR A 108 10.85 3.04 27.03
CA THR A 108 9.48 3.36 27.46
C THR A 108 8.44 2.81 26.48
N ARG A 109 7.30 2.36 27.01
CA ARG A 109 6.19 1.65 26.34
C ARG A 109 5.60 2.30 25.06
N LEU A 110 6.12 3.43 24.59
CA LEU A 110 5.60 4.22 23.47
C LEU A 110 6.48 4.17 22.20
N GLY A 111 7.73 3.67 22.29
CA GLY A 111 8.69 3.62 21.17
C GLY A 111 8.65 2.34 20.30
N LYS A 112 7.91 1.31 20.73
CA LYS A 112 7.83 0.02 20.03
C LYS A 112 6.74 0.07 18.95
N LYS A 113 7.07 -0.37 17.71
CA LYS A 113 6.15 -0.80 16.62
C LYS A 113 5.72 0.20 15.52
N CYS A 114 6.12 1.46 15.54
CA CYS A 114 5.68 2.44 14.53
C CYS A 114 6.83 2.77 13.54
N PRO A 115 6.84 2.21 12.30
CA PRO A 115 7.85 2.56 11.30
C PRO A 115 7.69 4.00 10.81
N LEU A 116 6.46 4.54 10.89
CA LEU A 116 6.16 5.91 10.50
C LEU A 116 6.27 6.85 11.70
N PRO A 117 6.69 8.10 11.51
CA PRO A 117 6.64 9.10 12.57
C PRO A 117 5.18 9.47 12.93
N MET A 118 4.90 9.74 14.21
CA MET A 118 3.55 10.04 14.71
C MET A 118 2.95 11.34 14.15
N ASN A 119 3.80 12.24 13.65
CA ASN A 119 3.42 13.49 13.00
C ASN A 119 3.48 13.40 11.47
N ALA A 120 3.49 12.18 10.90
CA ALA A 120 3.40 11.97 9.45
C ALA A 120 2.12 12.60 8.88
N ARG A 121 2.26 13.22 7.71
CA ARG A 121 1.18 13.91 6.98
C ARG A 121 1.02 13.37 5.57
N VAL A 122 2.12 13.07 4.91
CA VAL A 122 2.14 12.49 3.56
C VAL A 122 3.13 11.35 3.56
N ILE A 123 2.74 10.21 3.02
CA ILE A 123 3.61 9.05 2.80
C ILE A 123 3.60 8.81 1.31
N SER A 124 4.73 9.03 0.64
CA SER A 124 4.90 8.74 -0.78
C SER A 124 5.70 7.46 -0.96
N ILE A 125 5.17 6.52 -1.74
CA ILE A 125 5.70 5.18 -1.98
C ILE A 125 5.97 5.05 -3.48
N LYS A 126 7.23 4.90 -3.88
CA LYS A 126 7.58 4.65 -5.28
C LYS A 126 7.44 3.17 -5.63
N MET A 127 7.09 2.88 -6.88
CA MET A 127 7.13 1.52 -7.43
C MET A 127 8.52 1.19 -7.99
N ASN A 128 8.78 -0.11 -8.19
CA ASN A 128 10.01 -0.58 -8.84
C ASN A 128 10.13 -0.02 -10.27
N GLY A 129 11.34 0.35 -10.68
CA GLY A 129 11.58 1.01 -11.97
C GLY A 129 11.40 2.53 -11.94
N PHE A 130 10.93 3.08 -10.81
CA PHE A 130 10.78 4.51 -10.60
C PHE A 130 11.65 5.01 -9.45
N LYS A 131 12.02 6.28 -9.53
CA LYS A 131 12.61 7.10 -8.46
C LYS A 131 11.62 8.20 -8.06
N HIS A 132 11.78 8.74 -6.87
CA HIS A 132 11.01 9.92 -6.46
C HIS A 132 11.46 11.14 -7.28
N GLY A 133 10.50 11.92 -7.77
CA GLY A 133 10.73 13.21 -8.40
C GLY A 133 10.92 14.33 -7.37
N LYS A 134 10.74 15.58 -7.82
CA LYS A 134 10.87 16.76 -6.96
C LYS A 134 9.73 16.79 -5.94
N GLU A 135 8.50 16.76 -6.44
CA GLU A 135 7.30 16.70 -5.62
C GLU A 135 7.00 15.27 -5.16
N LEU A 136 6.28 15.09 -4.04
CA LEU A 136 6.03 13.74 -3.50
C LEU A 136 5.14 12.85 -4.37
N HIS A 137 4.35 13.44 -5.25
CA HIS A 137 3.47 12.71 -6.17
C HIS A 137 4.11 12.47 -7.53
N GLU A 138 5.32 12.96 -7.74
CA GLU A 138 6.09 12.77 -8.96
C GLU A 138 6.97 11.53 -8.79
N PHE A 139 6.89 10.64 -9.78
CA PHE A 139 7.67 9.42 -9.84
C PHE A 139 8.25 9.33 -11.24
N GLU A 140 9.58 9.39 -11.34
CA GLU A 140 10.28 9.41 -12.62
C GLU A 140 10.80 8.00 -12.95
N PRO A 141 10.66 7.51 -14.19
CA PRO A 141 11.33 6.29 -14.61
C PRO A 141 12.84 6.40 -14.40
N ILE A 142 13.48 5.33 -13.92
CA ILE A 142 14.93 5.30 -13.68
C ILE A 142 15.70 5.48 -14.99
N ASP A 143 15.21 4.88 -16.07
CA ASP A 143 15.84 4.92 -17.40
C ASP A 143 15.49 6.18 -18.21
N GLY A 144 14.80 7.14 -17.58
CA GLY A 144 14.31 8.35 -18.22
C GLY A 144 12.93 8.18 -18.85
N ALA A 145 12.26 9.30 -19.11
CA ALA A 145 10.92 9.29 -19.70
C ALA A 145 10.99 9.01 -21.20
N ALA A 146 10.22 8.03 -21.67
CA ALA A 146 10.04 7.74 -23.08
C ALA A 146 9.36 8.91 -23.83
N PRO A 147 9.69 9.16 -25.12
CA PRO A 147 9.03 10.18 -25.92
C PRO A 147 7.51 9.97 -26.00
N GLY A 148 6.75 11.05 -25.83
CA GLY A 148 5.28 10.99 -25.87
C GLY A 148 4.64 10.33 -24.65
N SER A 149 5.42 9.99 -23.61
CA SER A 149 4.86 9.52 -22.35
C SER A 149 4.15 10.65 -21.59
N SER A 150 3.19 10.26 -20.75
CA SER A 150 2.43 11.20 -19.91
C SER A 150 2.16 10.61 -18.54
N TYR A 151 1.66 11.44 -17.62
CA TYR A 151 1.24 11.00 -16.30
C TYR A 151 -0.27 11.13 -16.13
N GLU A 152 -0.82 10.20 -15.35
CA GLU A 152 -2.22 10.16 -14.96
C GLU A 152 -2.35 9.94 -13.46
N PHE A 153 -3.38 10.52 -12.87
CA PHE A 153 -3.57 10.55 -11.42
C PHE A 153 -4.98 10.08 -11.08
N GLN A 154 -5.09 9.25 -10.06
CA GLN A 154 -6.38 8.75 -9.59
C GLN A 154 -6.43 8.75 -8.06
N MET A 155 -7.52 9.27 -7.50
CA MET A 155 -7.73 9.29 -6.06
C MET A 155 -8.62 8.13 -5.62
N PHE A 156 -8.26 7.55 -4.50
CA PHE A 156 -8.98 6.47 -3.83
C PHE A 156 -9.33 6.87 -2.39
N GLY A 157 -10.45 6.32 -1.96
CA GLY A 157 -10.94 6.35 -0.60
C GLY A 157 -11.23 7.73 -0.06
N ASP A 158 -12.00 8.53 -0.78
CA ASP A 158 -12.33 9.90 -0.37
C ASP A 158 -11.09 10.79 -0.23
N GLN A 159 -10.26 10.76 -1.28
CA GLN A 159 -9.06 11.60 -1.43
C GLN A 159 -7.93 11.27 -0.44
N LYS A 160 -7.87 10.02 0.02
CA LYS A 160 -6.89 9.57 1.02
C LYS A 160 -5.65 8.94 0.41
N ILE A 161 -5.80 8.31 -0.75
CA ILE A 161 -4.70 7.71 -1.49
C ILE A 161 -4.73 8.25 -2.92
N GLN A 162 -3.61 8.72 -3.43
CA GLN A 162 -3.43 9.03 -4.85
C GLN A 162 -2.54 7.95 -5.46
N ALA A 163 -2.97 7.36 -6.56
CA ALA A 163 -2.10 6.61 -7.46
C ALA A 163 -1.61 7.55 -8.56
N THR A 164 -0.32 7.47 -8.87
CA THR A 164 0.28 8.09 -10.05
C THR A 164 0.62 6.99 -11.02
N TYR A 165 0.14 7.13 -12.25
CA TYR A 165 0.41 6.22 -13.35
C TYR A 165 1.28 6.90 -14.40
N TYR A 166 2.29 6.18 -14.87
CA TYR A 166 3.10 6.54 -16.02
C TYR A 166 2.53 5.86 -17.27
N VAL A 167 2.16 6.63 -18.27
CA VAL A 167 1.54 6.14 -19.49
C VAL A 167 2.53 6.22 -20.65
N GLU A 168 2.84 5.06 -21.24
CA GLU A 168 3.76 4.92 -22.37
C GLU A 168 3.11 4.01 -23.42
N GLY A 169 3.05 4.48 -24.68
CA GLY A 169 2.47 3.70 -25.78
C GLY A 169 1.01 3.28 -25.57
N GLY A 170 0.24 4.05 -24.79
CA GLY A 170 -1.13 3.72 -24.40
C GLY A 170 -1.27 2.71 -23.26
N VAL A 171 -0.16 2.25 -22.68
CA VAL A 171 -0.14 1.35 -21.52
C VAL A 171 0.11 2.16 -20.25
N SER A 172 -0.71 1.94 -19.23
CA SER A 172 -0.63 2.63 -17.94
C SER A 172 0.08 1.77 -16.90
N TYR A 173 1.19 2.27 -16.36
CA TYR A 173 2.02 1.60 -15.37
C TYR A 173 1.92 2.32 -14.02
N PRO A 174 1.68 1.61 -12.89
CA PRO A 174 1.69 2.24 -11.57
C PRO A 174 3.10 2.71 -11.23
N ALA A 175 3.29 4.04 -11.15
CA ALA A 175 4.59 4.65 -10.86
C ALA A 175 4.81 4.86 -9.35
N GLY A 176 3.73 5.11 -8.60
CA GLY A 176 3.78 5.27 -7.15
C GLY A 176 2.45 5.70 -6.53
N TYR A 177 2.46 5.80 -5.20
CA TYR A 177 1.28 6.12 -4.40
C TYR A 177 1.59 7.18 -3.34
N CYS A 178 0.68 8.12 -3.12
CA CYS A 178 0.71 9.03 -1.98
C CYS A 178 -0.45 8.74 -1.03
N ILE A 179 -0.16 8.58 0.25
CA ILE A 179 -1.16 8.45 1.32
C ILE A 179 -1.21 9.77 2.08
N TYR A 180 -2.41 10.35 2.19
CA TYR A 180 -2.66 11.66 2.77
C TYR A 180 -3.35 11.57 4.14
N LEU A 181 -2.66 12.05 5.17
CA LEU A 181 -3.13 12.10 6.55
C LEU A 181 -3.57 13.53 6.90
N SER A 182 -4.69 13.96 6.33
CA SER A 182 -5.12 15.36 6.38
C SER A 182 -5.58 15.85 7.76
N LYS A 183 -6.06 14.95 8.62
CA LYS A 183 -6.65 15.27 9.94
C LYS A 183 -6.21 14.27 11.00
N THR A 184 -6.40 14.60 12.27
CA THR A 184 -6.21 13.67 13.40
C THR A 184 -7.44 12.76 13.53
N GLY A 185 -7.28 11.60 14.20
CA GLY A 185 -8.39 10.69 14.49
C GLY A 185 -8.95 9.95 13.26
N LEU A 186 -8.14 9.76 12.22
CA LEU A 186 -8.54 9.00 11.03
C LEU A 186 -8.75 7.54 11.38
N ARG A 187 -9.82 6.97 10.85
CA ARG A 187 -10.15 5.56 11.03
C ARG A 187 -9.40 4.67 10.05
N ASP A 188 -9.06 3.46 10.51
CA ASP A 188 -8.39 2.44 9.69
C ASP A 188 -9.22 2.06 8.45
N GLU A 189 -10.54 2.16 8.53
CA GLU A 189 -11.48 1.85 7.45
C GLU A 189 -11.49 2.89 6.32
N GLU A 190 -10.94 4.09 6.54
CA GLU A 190 -10.92 5.15 5.52
C GLU A 190 -9.88 4.91 4.42
N PHE A 191 -8.91 4.02 4.64
CA PHE A 191 -7.80 3.80 3.72
C PHE A 191 -7.95 2.47 2.94
N PRO A 192 -8.17 2.53 1.61
CA PRO A 192 -8.24 1.34 0.76
C PRO A 192 -6.83 0.85 0.40
N LEU A 193 -6.08 0.36 1.39
CA LEU A 193 -4.68 -0.06 1.23
C LEU A 193 -4.51 -1.28 0.30
N ASP A 194 -5.58 -2.03 0.05
CA ASP A 194 -5.57 -3.20 -0.83
C ASP A 194 -5.22 -2.81 -2.28
N VAL A 195 -5.58 -1.60 -2.72
CA VAL A 195 -5.22 -1.06 -4.04
C VAL A 195 -3.70 -1.00 -4.24
N ILE A 196 -2.97 -0.62 -3.19
CA ILE A 196 -1.50 -0.57 -3.23
C ILE A 196 -0.93 -1.99 -3.22
N ARG A 197 -1.50 -2.88 -2.39
CA ARG A 197 -1.06 -4.27 -2.25
C ARG A 197 -1.18 -5.05 -3.56
N GLU A 198 -2.32 -4.96 -4.22
CA GLU A 198 -2.59 -5.62 -5.51
C GLU A 198 -1.62 -5.15 -6.58
N SER A 199 -1.43 -3.83 -6.68
CA SER A 199 -0.52 -3.22 -7.66
C SER A 199 0.93 -3.60 -7.41
N TRP A 200 1.36 -3.63 -6.15
CA TRP A 200 2.70 -4.06 -5.75
C TRP A 200 2.95 -5.54 -6.10
N TRP A 201 1.96 -6.40 -5.86
CA TRP A 201 2.04 -7.82 -6.20
C TRP A 201 2.12 -8.06 -7.71
N LEU A 202 1.27 -7.38 -8.49
CA LEU A 202 1.30 -7.46 -9.95
C LEU A 202 2.64 -6.99 -10.53
N ALA A 203 3.19 -5.89 -10.02
CA ALA A 203 4.51 -5.39 -10.43
C ALA A 203 5.64 -6.41 -10.16
N LEU A 204 5.60 -7.09 -9.00
CA LEU A 204 6.56 -8.15 -8.68
C LEU A 204 6.44 -9.35 -9.62
N CYS A 205 5.22 -9.78 -9.95
CA CYS A 205 4.97 -10.88 -10.88
C CYS A 205 5.44 -10.56 -12.30
N GLN A 206 5.15 -9.36 -12.81
CA GLN A 206 5.57 -8.93 -14.14
C GLN A 206 7.10 -8.81 -14.26
N GLY A 207 7.78 -8.26 -13.24
CA GLY A 207 9.24 -8.19 -13.21
C GLY A 207 9.93 -9.56 -13.13
N ARG A 208 9.23 -10.59 -12.65
CA ARG A 208 9.71 -11.98 -12.69
C ARG A 208 9.54 -12.60 -14.08
N MET A 209 8.42 -12.34 -14.76
CA MET A 209 8.18 -12.84 -16.12
C MET A 209 9.13 -12.21 -17.14
N ARG A 210 9.40 -10.89 -17.07
CA ARG A 210 10.35 -10.22 -17.99
C ARG A 210 11.78 -10.77 -17.86
N ARG A 211 12.23 -11.10 -16.64
CA ARG A 211 13.53 -11.73 -16.42
C ARG A 211 13.61 -13.13 -16.99
N MET A 212 12.53 -13.91 -16.92
CA MET A 212 12.50 -15.22 -17.58
C MET A 212 12.54 -15.07 -19.11
N SER A 213 11.77 -14.14 -19.68
CA SER A 213 11.76 -13.90 -21.14
C SER A 213 13.11 -13.41 -21.69
N GLN A 214 13.88 -12.63 -20.93
CA GLN A 214 15.23 -12.19 -21.34
C GLN A 214 16.27 -13.31 -21.25
N VAL A 215 16.09 -14.26 -20.34
CA VAL A 215 16.95 -15.45 -20.24
C VAL A 215 16.68 -16.42 -21.40
N THR A 216 15.44 -16.52 -21.88
CA THR A 216 15.10 -17.34 -23.06
C THR A 216 15.46 -16.69 -24.40
N SER A 217 15.75 -15.38 -24.42
CA SER A 217 16.12 -14.65 -25.64
C SER A 217 17.60 -14.30 -25.72
N ALA A 218 18.43 -14.81 -24.80
CA ALA A 218 19.88 -14.73 -24.97
C ALA A 218 20.26 -15.59 -26.19
N PRO A 219 20.99 -15.05 -27.18
CA PRO A 219 21.46 -15.86 -28.29
C PRO A 219 22.38 -16.93 -27.70
N MET A 220 22.09 -18.20 -27.98
CA MET A 220 23.07 -19.27 -27.81
C MET A 220 24.25 -18.90 -28.70
N GLU A 221 25.35 -18.45 -28.10
CA GLU A 221 26.65 -18.62 -28.74
C GLU A 221 26.84 -20.13 -28.91
N GLU A 222 26.96 -20.56 -30.17
CA GLU A 222 27.38 -21.91 -30.53
C GLU A 222 28.78 -22.13 -29.96
N ASP A 223 28.84 -22.75 -28.78
CA ASP A 223 30.08 -23.28 -28.22
C ASP A 223 30.26 -24.71 -28.73
N ASP A 224 31.39 -24.93 -29.37
CA ASP A 224 31.73 -26.12 -30.13
C ASP A 224 32.25 -27.24 -29.23
N GLY A 225 31.30 -28.05 -28.76
CA GLY A 225 31.59 -29.44 -28.43
C GLY A 225 32.23 -29.70 -27.07
N SER A 226 31.51 -30.47 -26.25
CA SER A 226 31.94 -31.77 -25.73
C SER A 226 31.25 -32.07 -24.39
N GLN A 227 30.47 -33.16 -24.42
CA GLN A 227 30.08 -34.01 -23.30
C GLN A 227 29.44 -33.34 -22.06
N GLY A 228 28.11 -33.45 -21.97
CA GLY A 228 27.40 -33.25 -20.70
C GLY A 228 25.89 -33.53 -20.73
N GLY A 229 25.38 -34.30 -21.70
CA GLY A 229 23.96 -34.63 -21.81
C GLY A 229 23.61 -35.90 -21.04
N LYS A 230 23.14 -35.75 -19.80
CA LYS A 230 22.18 -36.65 -19.10
C LYS A 230 22.13 -36.26 -17.63
N LEU A 231 21.26 -35.32 -17.24
CA LEU A 231 20.70 -35.30 -15.88
C LEU A 231 19.52 -34.32 -15.66
N CYS A 232 19.16 -33.48 -16.63
CA CYS A 232 18.11 -32.46 -16.42
C CYS A 232 16.72 -32.77 -17.03
N GLU A 233 16.57 -33.75 -17.92
CA GLU A 233 15.25 -34.05 -18.52
C GLU A 233 14.34 -34.91 -17.62
N GLU A 234 14.86 -35.55 -16.58
CA GLU A 234 14.07 -36.48 -15.75
C GLU A 234 13.28 -35.77 -14.63
N LEU A 235 13.57 -34.49 -14.36
CA LEU A 235 12.85 -33.70 -13.33
C LEU A 235 11.69 -32.85 -13.88
N GLU A 236 11.63 -32.60 -15.19
CA GLU A 236 10.52 -31.83 -15.80
C GLU A 236 9.23 -32.66 -15.97
N MET A 237 9.33 -33.98 -16.12
CA MET A 237 8.17 -34.84 -16.35
C MET A 237 7.40 -35.23 -15.08
N GLU A 238 8.00 -35.13 -13.89
CA GLU A 238 7.35 -35.53 -12.63
C GLU A 238 6.46 -34.43 -12.01
N GLN A 239 6.69 -33.16 -12.32
CA GLN A 239 5.93 -32.03 -11.76
C GLN A 239 4.62 -31.73 -12.52
N ILE A 240 4.52 -32.11 -13.80
CA ILE A 240 3.35 -31.81 -14.64
C ILE A 240 2.15 -32.73 -14.33
N LYS A 241 2.35 -33.86 -13.65
CA LYS A 241 1.28 -34.83 -13.35
C LYS A 241 0.49 -34.56 -12.07
N ARG A 242 0.82 -33.53 -11.28
CA ARG A 242 0.21 -33.26 -9.95
C ARG A 242 -0.62 -31.98 -9.85
N GLN A 243 -0.88 -31.28 -10.95
CA GLN A 243 -1.78 -30.13 -10.92
C GLN A 243 -3.13 -30.51 -11.51
N ASP A 244 -4.15 -30.57 -10.64
CA ASP A 244 -5.54 -30.58 -11.07
C ASP A 244 -5.84 -29.29 -11.86
N PRO A 245 -6.58 -29.37 -12.98
CA PRO A 245 -6.91 -28.20 -13.76
C PRO A 245 -7.79 -27.23 -12.95
N PRO A 246 -7.53 -25.91 -13.02
CA PRO A 246 -8.38 -24.92 -12.36
C PRO A 246 -9.79 -24.90 -12.98
N PRO A 247 -10.84 -24.62 -12.20
CA PRO A 247 -12.21 -24.60 -12.68
C PRO A 247 -12.43 -23.50 -13.75
N SER A 248 -12.97 -23.92 -14.88
CA SER A 248 -13.39 -23.06 -16.00
C SER A 248 -14.56 -22.18 -15.57
N TYR A 249 -14.33 -20.86 -15.50
CA TYR A 249 -15.40 -19.86 -15.45
C TYR A 249 -15.54 -19.22 -16.83
N ALA A 250 -16.38 -19.83 -17.66
CA ALA A 250 -16.94 -19.18 -18.83
C ALA A 250 -18.07 -18.25 -18.39
N SER A 251 -17.89 -16.93 -18.52
CA SER A 251 -19.02 -16.00 -18.57
C SER A 251 -19.04 -15.32 -19.93
N THR A 252 -19.88 -15.85 -20.81
CA THR A 252 -20.30 -15.23 -22.07
C THR A 252 -21.18 -14.02 -21.74
N ILE A 253 -20.74 -12.82 -22.07
CA ILE A 253 -21.59 -11.63 -22.08
C ILE A 253 -22.19 -11.53 -23.48
N ASN A 254 -23.48 -11.85 -23.59
CA ASN A 254 -24.27 -11.54 -24.78
C ASN A 254 -24.67 -10.06 -24.72
N ILE A 255 -24.31 -9.32 -25.77
CA ILE A 255 -24.83 -7.98 -26.04
C ILE A 255 -26.11 -8.16 -26.85
N VAL A 256 -27.23 -7.68 -26.31
CA VAL A 256 -28.42 -7.23 -27.05
C VAL A 256 -28.86 -5.91 -26.43
#